data_AF-A0A1X7LGB5-F1
#
_entry.id   AF-A0A1X7LGB5-F1
#
_cell.length_a   1.000
_cell.length_b   1.000
_cell.length_c   1.000
_cell.angle_alpha   90.00
_cell.angle_beta   90.00
_cell.angle_gamma   90.00
#
_symmetry.space_group_name_H-M   'P 1'
#
loop_
_entity.id
_entity.type
_entity.pdbx_description
1 polymer ?
#
loop_
_entity_poly.entity_id
_entity_poly.type
_entity_poly.pdbx_seq_one_letter_code
_entity_poly.pdbx_strand_id
1 'polypeptide(L)'
;MERVQEAMYIGPFMIKLGWIAVAIAGLFAYLAIKKRLEGQGGIRHVVIDDLSSAAFYGFMIWKFSFILFHPSTIADNPIAIVYFTGGERGMWLAILFSVYFLYRQSRRRRISFWIYADVVIVGLLVYLSAASLFPIIDRLEWWNPYMVQLSLSFMLLMWVWRKPSGVGHPEDTVHAWLWFCMGQVFYHFFNPYHKTILFGLSMEQWIFLMIAVVCVFLPNMKRKHRFNES
;
A
#
# COMPACT_ATOMS: atom_id res chain seq x y z
N MET A 1 27.86 -12.05 2.30
CA MET A 1 28.60 -11.41 1.18
C MET A 1 27.68 -10.37 0.59
N GLU A 2 28.03 -9.09 0.73
CA GLU A 2 27.27 -7.95 0.21
C GLU A 2 27.27 -7.96 -1.32
N ARG A 3 26.11 -8.22 -1.93
CA ARG A 3 25.74 -7.49 -3.14
C ARG A 3 24.81 -6.37 -2.72
N VAL A 4 25.43 -5.27 -2.30
CA VAL A 4 24.77 -3.99 -2.09
C VAL A 4 24.56 -3.37 -3.46
N GLN A 5 23.30 -3.08 -3.77
CA GLN A 5 22.87 -1.98 -4.64
C GLN A 5 23.79 -1.76 -5.83
N GLU A 6 23.61 -2.51 -6.92
CA GLU A 6 24.07 -2.01 -8.21
C GLU A 6 23.33 -0.70 -8.45
N ALA A 7 24.01 0.40 -8.13
CA ALA A 7 23.60 1.71 -8.52
C ALA A 7 24.14 1.90 -9.92
N MET A 8 23.23 2.02 -10.88
CA MET A 8 23.63 2.38 -12.23
C MET A 8 23.98 3.86 -12.19
N TYR A 9 25.26 4.16 -12.35
CA TYR A 9 25.73 5.53 -12.52
C TYR A 9 25.55 5.90 -13.99
N ILE A 10 24.61 6.81 -14.27
CA ILE A 10 24.49 7.45 -15.58
C ILE A 10 25.04 8.87 -15.41
N GLY A 11 26.36 9.02 -15.60
CA GLY A 11 27.07 10.27 -15.33
C GLY A 11 27.04 10.64 -13.82
N PRO A 12 26.70 11.88 -13.43
CA PRO A 12 26.65 12.28 -12.02
C PRO A 12 25.43 11.73 -11.27
N PHE A 13 24.49 11.05 -11.95
CA PHE A 13 23.26 10.54 -11.37
C PHE A 13 23.40 9.07 -10.95
N MET A 14 23.25 8.81 -9.66
CA MET A 14 23.21 7.47 -9.08
C MET A 14 21.76 6.97 -9.04
N ILE A 15 21.39 6.05 -9.95
CA ILE A 15 20.07 5.41 -9.93
C ILE A 15 20.18 4.09 -9.17
N LYS A 16 19.60 4.02 -7.97
CA LYS A 16 19.52 2.76 -7.22
C LYS A 16 18.51 1.83 -7.91
N LEU A 17 18.90 0.59 -8.20
CA LEU A 17 18.00 -0.41 -8.80
C LEU A 17 16.69 -0.60 -8.01
N GLY A 18 16.71 -0.37 -6.68
CA GLY A 18 15.50 -0.41 -5.85
C GLY A 18 14.43 0.60 -6.28
N TRP A 19 14.79 1.79 -6.77
CA TRP A 19 13.83 2.76 -7.30
C TRP A 19 13.20 2.29 -8.61
N ILE A 20 13.98 1.63 -9.46
CA ILE A 20 13.49 1.01 -10.70
C ILE A 20 12.51 -0.11 -10.36
N ALA A 21 12.84 -0.97 -9.38
CA ALA A 21 11.96 -2.04 -8.93
C ALA A 21 10.62 -1.49 -8.40
N VAL A 22 10.66 -0.43 -7.59
CA VAL A 22 9.44 0.25 -7.10
C VAL A 22 8.63 0.83 -8.25
N ALA A 23 9.27 1.46 -9.24
CA ALA A 23 8.58 2.02 -10.40
C ALA A 23 7.91 0.93 -11.25
N ILE A 24 8.60 -0.18 -11.51
CA ILE A 24 8.05 -1.33 -12.24
C ILE A 24 6.88 -1.96 -11.47
N ALA A 25 7.04 -2.18 -10.16
CA ALA A 25 5.96 -2.71 -9.32
C ALA A 25 4.74 -1.77 -9.31
N GLY A 26 4.97 -0.46 -9.25
CA GLY A 26 3.92 0.56 -9.37
C GLY A 26 3.20 0.52 -10.71
N LEU A 27 3.93 0.31 -11.81
CA LEU A 27 3.34 0.14 -13.14
C LEU A 27 2.45 -1.11 -13.20
N PHE A 28 2.91 -2.26 -12.69
CA PHE A 28 2.08 -3.46 -12.62
C PHE A 28 0.83 -3.26 -11.77
N ALA A 29 0.95 -2.58 -10.62
CA ALA A 29 -0.19 -2.24 -9.79
C ALA A 29 -1.21 -1.36 -10.53
N TYR A 30 -0.76 -0.34 -11.26
CA TYR A 30 -1.60 0.50 -12.09
C TYR A 30 -2.33 -0.30 -13.18
N LEU A 31 -1.62 -1.17 -13.89
CA LEU A 31 -2.21 -2.04 -14.91
C LEU A 31 -3.25 -3.00 -14.31
N ALA A 32 -2.97 -3.57 -13.13
CA ALA A 32 -3.89 -4.45 -12.43
C ALA A 32 -5.16 -3.73 -11.99
N ILE A 33 -5.05 -2.50 -11.45
CA ILE A 33 -6.20 -1.64 -11.13
C ILE A 33 -7.02 -1.35 -12.39
N LYS A 34 -6.35 -0.96 -13.48
CA LYS A 34 -6.99 -0.65 -14.76
C LYS A 34 -7.74 -1.86 -15.35
N LYS A 35 -7.24 -3.07 -15.13
CA LYS A 35 -7.88 -4.34 -15.52
C LYS A 35 -9.00 -4.73 -14.56
N ARG A 36 -8.85 -4.50 -13.25
CA ARG A 36 -9.90 -4.77 -12.24
C ARG A 36 -11.15 -3.92 -12.49
N LEU A 37 -10.97 -2.68 -12.95
CA LEU A 37 -12.06 -1.77 -13.32
C LEU A 37 -12.57 -1.98 -14.75
N GLU A 38 -12.09 -2.99 -15.46
CA GLU A 38 -12.61 -3.33 -16.79
C GLU A 38 -14.07 -3.79 -16.67
N GLY A 39 -14.94 -3.26 -17.52
CA GLY A 39 -16.39 -3.45 -17.42
C GLY A 39 -17.13 -2.46 -16.50
N GLN A 40 -16.45 -1.59 -15.74
CA GLN A 40 -17.08 -0.57 -14.88
C GLN A 40 -17.39 0.77 -15.59
N GLY A 41 -17.38 0.79 -16.93
CA GLY A 41 -17.79 1.95 -17.74
C GLY A 41 -17.14 3.29 -17.33
N GLY A 42 -17.91 4.37 -17.40
CA GLY A 42 -17.45 5.75 -17.12
C GLY A 42 -16.84 5.98 -15.73
N ILE A 43 -17.06 5.07 -14.76
CA ILE A 43 -16.46 5.13 -13.41
C ILE A 43 -14.96 4.85 -13.46
N ARG A 44 -14.50 4.03 -14.42
CA ARG A 44 -13.10 3.62 -14.54
C ARG A 44 -12.13 4.80 -14.62
N HIS A 45 -12.38 5.73 -15.56
CA HIS A 45 -11.52 6.89 -15.76
C HIS A 45 -11.47 7.76 -14.50
N VAL A 46 -12.64 7.98 -13.90
CA VAL A 46 -12.78 8.77 -12.68
C VAL A 46 -11.99 8.18 -11.51
N VAL A 47 -12.12 6.87 -11.27
CA VAL A 47 -11.41 6.20 -10.17
C VAL A 47 -9.90 6.18 -10.42
N ILE A 48 -9.47 5.94 -11.66
CA ILE A 48 -8.05 5.98 -12.03
C ILE A 48 -7.46 7.37 -11.83
N ASP A 49 -8.17 8.43 -12.24
CA ASP A 49 -7.73 9.81 -12.08
C ASP A 49 -7.64 10.20 -10.60
N ASP A 50 -8.64 9.79 -9.80
CA ASP A 50 -8.65 10.04 -8.37
C ASP A 50 -7.50 9.30 -7.65
N LEU A 51 -7.22 8.05 -8.02
CA LEU A 51 -6.09 7.28 -7.47
C LEU A 51 -4.74 7.87 -7.89
N SER A 52 -4.61 8.28 -9.15
CA SER A 52 -3.38 8.91 -9.66
C SER A 52 -3.14 10.25 -8.97
N SER A 53 -4.20 11.03 -8.74
CA SER A 53 -4.15 12.26 -7.95
C SER A 53 -3.76 11.99 -6.50
N ALA A 54 -4.34 10.96 -5.87
CA ALA A 54 -4.00 10.56 -4.50
C ALA A 54 -2.53 10.13 -4.39
N ALA A 55 -2.02 9.35 -5.35
CA ALA A 55 -0.62 8.94 -5.41
C ALA A 55 0.31 10.14 -5.60
N PHE A 56 -0.03 11.06 -6.49
CA PHE A 56 0.75 12.28 -6.72
C PHE A 56 0.80 13.18 -5.48
N TYR A 57 -0.35 13.49 -4.89
CA TYR A 57 -0.39 14.29 -3.66
C TYR A 57 0.25 13.58 -2.48
N GLY A 58 0.06 12.27 -2.35
CA GLY A 58 0.73 11.45 -1.34
C GLY A 58 2.25 11.51 -1.48
N PHE A 59 2.78 11.39 -2.70
CA PHE A 59 4.21 11.53 -2.97
C PHE A 59 4.73 12.94 -2.65
N MET A 60 4.00 13.99 -3.03
CA MET A 60 4.35 15.37 -2.68
C MET A 60 4.38 15.57 -1.16
N ILE A 61 3.35 15.10 -0.44
CA ILE A 61 3.29 15.20 1.03
C ILE A 61 4.43 14.41 1.66
N TRP A 62 4.70 13.20 1.20
CA TRP A 62 5.82 12.40 1.69
C TRP A 62 7.15 13.14 1.49
N LYS A 63 7.40 13.69 0.30
CA LYS A 63 8.62 14.42 -0.03
C LYS A 63 8.77 15.70 0.80
N PHE A 64 7.71 16.50 0.91
CA PHE A 64 7.72 17.78 1.62
C PHE A 64 7.50 17.68 3.13
N SER A 65 7.10 16.52 3.64
CA SER A 65 6.98 16.31 5.09
C SER A 65 8.33 16.44 5.83
N PHE A 66 9.45 16.34 5.12
CA PHE A 66 10.77 16.70 5.66
C PHE A 66 10.77 18.13 6.22
N ILE A 67 10.02 19.04 5.60
CA ILE A 67 9.83 20.43 6.07
C ILE A 67 9.16 20.49 7.42
N LEU A 68 8.13 19.67 7.62
CA LEU A 68 7.35 19.64 8.85
C LEU A 68 8.12 18.99 10.00
N PHE A 69 8.92 17.96 9.71
CA PHE A 69 9.59 17.17 10.75
C PHE A 69 11.03 17.62 11.07
N HIS A 70 11.67 18.38 10.19
CA HIS A 70 13.05 18.87 10.37
C HIS A 70 13.21 20.37 10.09
N PRO A 71 12.45 21.24 10.79
CA PRO A 71 12.46 22.68 10.52
C PRO A 71 13.82 23.33 10.78
N SER A 72 14.56 22.90 11.80
CA SER A 72 15.90 23.44 12.12
C SER A 72 16.90 23.18 11.00
N THR A 73 16.93 21.95 10.47
CA THR A 73 17.82 21.57 9.37
C THR A 73 17.58 22.37 8.10
N ILE A 74 16.34 22.80 7.86
CA ILE A 74 15.97 23.58 6.68
C ILE A 74 16.28 25.06 6.86
N ALA A 75 16.14 25.58 8.08
CA ALA A 75 16.58 26.93 8.40
C ALA A 75 18.09 27.08 8.16
N ASP A 76 18.87 26.06 8.52
CA ASP A 76 20.33 26.05 8.33
C ASP A 76 20.73 25.73 6.88
N ASN A 77 20.00 24.85 6.20
CA ASN A 77 20.31 24.46 4.83
C ASN A 77 19.04 24.17 3.99
N PRO A 78 18.52 25.16 3.26
CA PRO A 78 17.34 24.99 2.41
C PRO A 78 17.50 23.93 1.30
N ILE A 79 18.73 23.67 0.84
CA ILE A 79 18.98 22.68 -0.21
C ILE A 79 18.72 21.25 0.27
N ALA A 80 18.70 21.03 1.59
CA ALA A 80 18.41 19.75 2.22
C ALA A 80 17.08 19.15 1.77
N ILE A 81 16.09 19.97 1.40
CA ILE A 81 14.76 19.50 0.93
C ILE A 81 14.89 18.64 -0.34
N VAL A 82 15.84 18.96 -1.22
CA VAL A 82 16.05 18.21 -2.47
C VAL A 82 16.66 16.84 -2.18
N TYR A 83 17.63 16.79 -1.26
CA TYR A 83 18.38 15.57 -0.95
C TYR A 83 17.67 14.62 0.01
N PHE A 84 16.94 15.15 1.00
CA PHE A 84 16.29 14.34 2.02
C PHE A 84 14.83 14.05 1.69
N THR A 85 14.32 12.98 2.30
CA THR A 85 12.91 12.57 2.21
C THR A 85 12.27 12.61 3.58
N GLY A 86 10.95 12.62 3.65
CA GLY A 86 10.21 12.60 4.92
C GLY A 86 10.36 11.34 5.76
N GLY A 87 11.11 10.34 5.28
CA GLY A 87 11.29 9.07 5.96
C GLY A 87 9.97 8.34 6.23
N GLU A 88 9.94 7.59 7.33
CA GLU A 88 8.79 6.80 7.76
C GLU A 88 7.62 7.67 8.25
N ARG A 89 7.90 8.73 9.04
CA ARG A 89 6.88 9.66 9.55
C ARG A 89 6.14 10.36 8.40
N GLY A 90 6.88 10.77 7.39
CA GLY A 90 6.31 11.31 6.16
C GLY A 90 5.41 10.33 5.43
N MET A 91 5.76 9.04 5.46
CA MET A 91 5.01 8.00 4.75
C MET A 91 3.65 7.78 5.41
N TRP A 92 3.62 7.72 6.75
CA TRP A 92 2.37 7.67 7.51
C TRP A 92 1.46 8.88 7.22
N LEU A 93 2.03 10.08 7.15
CA LEU A 93 1.28 11.30 6.81
C LEU A 93 0.69 11.22 5.39
N ALA A 94 1.46 10.73 4.43
CA ALA A 94 1.01 10.54 3.05
C ALA A 94 -0.12 9.50 2.95
N ILE A 95 -0.03 8.38 3.68
CA ILE A 95 -1.08 7.36 3.73
C ILE A 95 -2.37 7.94 4.31
N LEU A 96 -2.29 8.64 5.45
CA LEU A 96 -3.45 9.25 6.09
C LEU A 96 -4.14 10.27 5.18
N PHE A 97 -3.35 11.12 4.53
CA PHE A 97 -3.87 12.07 3.55
C PHE A 97 -4.53 11.38 2.36
N SER A 98 -3.92 10.33 1.82
CA SER A 98 -4.44 9.60 0.66
C SER A 98 -5.79 8.96 0.97
N VAL A 99 -5.93 8.33 2.15
CA VAL A 99 -7.20 7.78 2.62
C VAL A 99 -8.26 8.87 2.77
N TYR A 100 -7.92 9.99 3.41
CA TYR A 100 -8.82 11.12 3.57
C TYR A 100 -9.26 11.71 2.21
N PHE A 101 -8.32 11.89 1.29
CA PHE A 101 -8.57 12.39 -0.06
C PHE A 101 -9.55 11.49 -0.81
N LEU A 102 -9.31 10.18 -0.83
CA LEU A 102 -10.19 9.21 -1.50
C LEU A 102 -11.57 9.14 -0.83
N TYR A 103 -11.65 9.24 0.49
CA TYR A 103 -12.92 9.31 1.21
C TYR A 103 -13.72 10.57 0.82
N ARG A 104 -13.06 11.74 0.80
CA ARG A 104 -13.68 13.00 0.37
C ARG A 104 -14.17 12.91 -1.07
N GLN A 105 -13.40 12.29 -1.94
CA GLN A 105 -13.71 12.17 -3.36
C GLN A 105 -14.86 11.19 -3.63
N SER A 106 -14.89 10.07 -2.91
CA SER A 106 -16.03 9.15 -2.86
C SER A 106 -17.33 9.89 -2.51
N ARG A 107 -17.30 10.76 -1.49
CA ARG A 107 -18.47 11.57 -1.11
C ARG A 107 -18.85 12.59 -2.18
N ARG A 108 -17.88 13.31 -2.75
CA ARG A 108 -18.12 14.33 -3.78
C ARG A 108 -18.70 13.77 -5.06
N ARG A 109 -18.18 12.62 -5.52
CA ARG A 109 -18.57 12.00 -6.80
C ARG A 109 -19.71 10.98 -6.66
N ARG A 110 -20.22 10.74 -5.44
CA ARG A 110 -21.22 9.70 -5.12
C ARG A 110 -20.79 8.29 -5.56
N ILE A 111 -19.49 8.03 -5.62
CA ILE A 111 -18.92 6.70 -5.88
C ILE A 111 -18.74 5.99 -4.55
N SER A 112 -19.12 4.71 -4.48
CA SER A 112 -18.94 3.91 -3.27
C SER A 112 -17.47 3.85 -2.85
N PHE A 113 -17.17 4.18 -1.58
CA PHE A 113 -15.81 4.09 -1.04
C PHE A 113 -15.24 2.67 -1.17
N TRP A 114 -16.10 1.66 -1.17
CA TRP A 114 -15.72 0.25 -1.32
C TRP A 114 -15.10 -0.04 -2.68
N ILE A 115 -15.45 0.71 -3.73
CA ILE A 115 -14.78 0.60 -5.04
C ILE A 115 -13.31 1.01 -4.91
N TYR A 116 -13.04 2.15 -4.27
CA TYR A 116 -11.66 2.60 -4.02
C TYR A 116 -10.90 1.60 -3.13
N ALA A 117 -11.53 1.10 -2.06
CA ALA A 117 -10.90 0.13 -1.17
C ALA A 117 -10.60 -1.22 -1.89
N ASP A 118 -11.45 -1.67 -2.80
CA ASP A 118 -11.25 -2.90 -3.60
C ASP A 118 -10.08 -2.75 -4.59
N VAL A 119 -10.01 -1.64 -5.30
CA VAL A 119 -8.92 -1.42 -6.27
C VAL A 119 -7.60 -1.12 -5.58
N VAL A 120 -7.61 -0.43 -4.44
CA VAL A 120 -6.39 -0.20 -3.65
C VAL A 120 -5.83 -1.52 -3.14
N ILE A 121 -6.65 -2.43 -2.63
CA ILE A 121 -6.14 -3.73 -2.17
C ILE A 121 -5.58 -4.55 -3.33
N VAL A 122 -6.22 -4.56 -4.50
CA VAL A 122 -5.68 -5.22 -5.70
C VAL A 122 -4.34 -4.61 -6.11
N GLY A 123 -4.25 -3.28 -6.16
CA GLY A 123 -3.02 -2.56 -6.48
C GLY A 123 -1.89 -2.88 -5.49
N LEU A 124 -2.19 -2.88 -4.18
CA LEU A 124 -1.23 -3.24 -3.14
C LEU A 124 -0.73 -4.68 -3.27
N LEU A 125 -1.63 -5.65 -3.52
CA LEU A 125 -1.23 -7.05 -3.67
C LEU A 125 -0.34 -7.27 -4.90
N VAL A 126 -0.64 -6.62 -6.02
CA VAL A 126 0.20 -6.69 -7.22
C VAL A 126 1.53 -5.99 -6.99
N TYR A 127 1.52 -4.80 -6.38
CA TYR A 127 2.73 -4.07 -6.01
C TYR A 127 3.64 -4.93 -5.13
N LEU A 128 3.12 -5.49 -4.05
CA LEU A 128 3.89 -6.32 -3.12
C LEU A 128 4.41 -7.60 -3.79
N SER A 129 3.61 -8.23 -4.65
CA SER A 129 4.06 -9.40 -5.42
C SER A 129 5.22 -9.03 -6.34
N ALA A 130 5.08 -7.97 -7.13
CA ALA A 130 6.10 -7.53 -8.08
C ALA A 130 7.37 -7.02 -7.36
N ALA A 131 7.22 -6.26 -6.29
CA ALA A 131 8.33 -5.73 -5.49
C ALA A 131 9.11 -6.85 -4.78
N SER A 132 8.44 -7.92 -4.36
CA SER A 132 9.08 -9.07 -3.69
C SER A 132 9.93 -9.92 -4.65
N LEU A 133 9.65 -9.92 -5.95
CA LEU A 133 10.47 -10.65 -6.93
C LEU A 133 11.89 -10.11 -7.01
N PHE A 134 12.07 -8.81 -6.86
CA PHE A 134 13.38 -8.17 -6.98
C PHE A 134 14.40 -8.71 -5.97
N PRO A 135 14.16 -8.67 -4.64
CA PRO A 135 15.10 -9.23 -3.66
C PRO A 135 15.21 -10.76 -3.70
N ILE A 136 14.21 -11.47 -4.24
CA ILE A 136 14.30 -12.93 -4.46
C ILE A 136 15.35 -13.23 -5.54
N ILE A 137 15.26 -12.53 -6.68
CA ILE A 137 16.18 -12.70 -7.81
C ILE A 137 17.59 -12.25 -7.45
N ASP A 138 17.71 -11.12 -6.74
CA ASP A 138 19.00 -10.52 -6.38
C ASP A 138 19.80 -11.41 -5.40
N ARG A 139 19.14 -11.97 -4.38
CA ARG A 139 19.83 -12.73 -3.32
C ARG A 139 19.92 -14.22 -3.60
N LEU A 140 18.99 -14.80 -4.37
CA LEU A 140 18.95 -16.25 -4.69
C LEU A 140 19.18 -17.15 -3.46
N GLU A 141 18.71 -16.70 -2.29
CA GLU A 141 18.80 -17.44 -1.03
C GLU A 141 17.60 -18.40 -0.92
N TRP A 142 17.86 -19.62 -0.46
CA TRP A 142 16.82 -20.65 -0.25
C TRP A 142 15.77 -20.23 0.76
N TRP A 143 16.20 -19.48 1.78
CA TRP A 143 15.32 -18.86 2.76
C TRP A 143 15.30 -17.36 2.54
N ASN A 144 14.19 -16.87 1.99
CA ASN A 144 13.99 -15.45 1.77
C ASN A 144 12.57 -15.06 2.22
N PRO A 145 12.41 -14.15 3.20
CA PRO A 145 11.10 -13.74 3.68
C PRO A 145 10.22 -13.16 2.58
N TYR A 146 10.82 -12.57 1.53
CA TYR A 146 10.09 -12.06 0.37
C TYR A 146 9.37 -13.17 -0.41
N MET A 147 9.80 -14.44 -0.30
CA MET A 147 9.05 -15.59 -0.85
C MET A 147 7.72 -15.79 -0.13
N VAL A 148 7.71 -15.67 1.21
CA VAL A 148 6.48 -15.73 2.00
C VAL A 148 5.53 -14.59 1.60
N GLN A 149 6.07 -13.37 1.47
CA GLN A 149 5.30 -12.22 1.01
C GLN A 149 4.68 -12.46 -0.36
N LEU A 150 5.46 -12.95 -1.33
CA LEU A 150 5.00 -13.27 -2.68
C LEU A 150 3.90 -14.33 -2.67
N SER A 151 4.06 -15.40 -1.90
CA SER A 151 3.06 -16.46 -1.79
C SER A 151 1.75 -15.95 -1.20
N LEU A 152 1.80 -15.17 -0.12
CA LEU A 152 0.61 -14.60 0.52
C LEU A 152 -0.11 -13.61 -0.40
N SER A 153 0.63 -12.68 -1.02
CA SER A 153 0.03 -11.68 -1.89
C SER A 153 -0.56 -12.31 -3.14
N PHE A 154 0.12 -13.30 -3.73
CA PHE A 154 -0.36 -14.03 -4.90
C PHE A 154 -1.59 -14.88 -4.59
N MET A 155 -1.60 -15.60 -3.47
CA MET A 155 -2.75 -16.41 -3.04
C MET A 155 -3.97 -15.53 -2.81
N LEU A 156 -3.81 -14.41 -2.12
CA LEU A 156 -4.90 -13.48 -1.86
C LEU A 156 -5.37 -12.77 -3.14
N LEU A 157 -4.46 -12.39 -4.03
CA LEU A 157 -4.78 -11.81 -5.33
C LEU A 157 -5.61 -12.78 -6.18
N MET A 158 -5.20 -14.05 -6.24
CA MET A 158 -5.93 -15.09 -6.97
C MET A 158 -7.34 -15.27 -6.41
N TRP A 159 -7.50 -15.25 -5.08
CA TRP A 159 -8.81 -15.29 -4.45
C TRP A 159 -9.66 -14.06 -4.82
N VAL A 160 -9.13 -12.84 -4.71
CA VAL A 160 -9.83 -11.59 -5.08
C VAL A 160 -10.23 -11.56 -6.56
N TRP A 161 -9.39 -12.08 -7.45
CA TRP A 161 -9.64 -12.09 -8.89
C TRP A 161 -10.71 -13.10 -9.32
N ARG A 162 -10.84 -14.22 -8.60
CA ARG A 162 -11.80 -15.29 -8.91
C ARG A 162 -13.19 -15.07 -8.32
N LYS A 163 -13.38 -14.04 -7.49
CA LYS A 163 -14.68 -13.81 -6.85
C LYS A 163 -15.76 -13.50 -7.89
N PRO A 164 -16.97 -14.09 -7.76
CA PRO A 164 -18.10 -13.77 -8.62
C PRO A 164 -18.72 -12.40 -8.29
N SER A 165 -18.46 -11.88 -7.09
CA SER A 165 -18.88 -10.53 -6.67
C SER A 165 -18.24 -9.46 -7.55
N GLY A 166 -19.04 -8.52 -8.03
CA GLY A 166 -18.53 -7.34 -8.74
C GLY A 166 -17.59 -6.47 -7.89
N VAL A 167 -16.90 -5.54 -8.55
CA VAL A 167 -15.96 -4.60 -7.90
C VAL A 167 -16.67 -3.77 -6.83
N GLY A 168 -16.05 -3.63 -5.66
CA GLY A 168 -16.52 -2.76 -4.59
C GLY A 168 -17.67 -3.33 -3.75
N HIS A 169 -17.86 -4.66 -3.74
CA HIS A 169 -18.79 -5.29 -2.81
C HIS A 169 -18.25 -5.21 -1.37
N PRO A 170 -18.95 -4.55 -0.42
CA PRO A 170 -18.37 -4.22 0.88
C PRO A 170 -17.86 -5.42 1.67
N GLU A 171 -18.62 -6.52 1.70
CA GLU A 171 -18.26 -7.71 2.47
C GLU A 171 -16.99 -8.34 1.93
N ASP A 172 -16.91 -8.56 0.62
CA ASP A 172 -15.73 -9.14 -0.03
C ASP A 172 -14.48 -8.28 0.11
N THR A 173 -14.63 -6.95 0.00
CA THR A 173 -13.54 -6.00 0.17
C THR A 173 -13.04 -6.01 1.62
N VAL A 174 -13.93 -6.01 2.62
CA VAL A 174 -13.53 -6.11 4.04
C VAL A 174 -12.78 -7.40 4.32
N HIS A 175 -13.26 -8.55 3.82
CA HIS A 175 -12.57 -9.83 4.00
C HIS A 175 -11.19 -9.84 3.32
N ALA A 176 -11.04 -9.21 2.15
CA ALA A 176 -9.74 -9.08 1.49
C ALA A 176 -8.75 -8.25 2.33
N TRP A 177 -9.20 -7.11 2.89
CA TRP A 177 -8.38 -6.29 3.78
C TRP A 177 -8.01 -7.03 5.07
N LEU A 178 -8.94 -7.81 5.64
CA LEU A 178 -8.72 -8.61 6.83
C LEU A 178 -7.67 -9.71 6.60
N TRP A 179 -7.80 -10.49 5.52
CA TRP A 179 -6.80 -11.50 5.15
C TRP A 179 -5.44 -10.89 4.82
N PHE A 180 -5.44 -9.72 4.18
CA PHE A 180 -4.21 -8.98 3.93
C PHE A 180 -3.51 -8.59 5.24
N CYS A 181 -4.24 -7.99 6.20
CA CYS A 181 -3.67 -7.58 7.48
C CYS A 181 -3.12 -8.78 8.26
N MET A 182 -3.86 -9.89 8.32
CA MET A 182 -3.37 -11.12 8.94
C MET A 182 -2.12 -11.66 8.24
N GLY A 183 -2.09 -11.65 6.91
CA GLY A 183 -0.93 -12.03 6.13
C GLY A 183 0.29 -11.16 6.41
N GLN A 184 0.12 -9.84 6.57
CA GLN A 184 1.20 -8.93 6.92
C GLN A 184 1.73 -9.18 8.33
N VAL A 185 0.86 -9.41 9.32
CA VAL A 185 1.30 -9.80 10.68
C VAL A 185 2.17 -11.05 10.62
N PHE A 186 1.73 -12.07 9.86
CA PHE A 186 2.48 -13.31 9.67
C PHE A 186 3.83 -13.08 8.98
N TYR A 187 3.85 -12.34 7.87
CA TYR A 187 5.07 -12.00 7.14
C TYR A 187 6.12 -11.31 8.03
N HIS A 188 5.70 -10.38 8.88
CA HIS A 188 6.61 -9.64 9.76
C HIS A 188 7.38 -10.53 10.76
N PHE A 189 6.87 -11.71 11.14
CA PHE A 189 7.63 -12.66 11.97
C PHE A 189 8.86 -13.23 11.27
N PHE A 190 8.86 -13.26 9.93
CA PHE A 190 9.96 -13.78 9.12
C PHE A 190 10.97 -12.69 8.74
N ASN A 191 10.68 -11.42 9.05
CA ASN A 191 11.55 -10.32 8.71
C ASN A 191 12.78 -10.30 9.64
N PRO A 192 14.02 -10.41 9.12
CA PRO A 192 15.22 -10.43 9.95
C PRO A 192 15.48 -9.10 10.68
N TYR A 193 14.84 -8.01 10.26
CA TYR A 193 14.93 -6.69 10.93
C TYR A 193 13.82 -6.45 11.95
N HIS A 194 13.15 -7.52 12.39
CA HIS A 194 12.09 -7.46 13.40
C HIS A 194 12.58 -6.82 14.70
N LYS A 195 12.09 -5.62 15.01
CA LYS A 195 12.28 -4.96 16.30
C LYS A 195 11.03 -5.14 17.13
N THR A 196 11.13 -5.95 18.17
CA THR A 196 10.05 -6.16 19.13
C THR A 196 9.94 -4.95 20.06
N ILE A 197 8.70 -4.53 20.33
CA ILE A 197 8.41 -3.43 21.26
C ILE A 197 7.64 -3.97 22.45
N LEU A 198 6.45 -4.53 22.21
CA LEU A 198 5.53 -4.95 23.25
C LEU A 198 5.00 -6.36 22.96
N PHE A 199 5.03 -7.24 23.96
CA PHE A 199 4.59 -8.64 23.86
C PHE A 199 5.25 -9.45 22.73
N GLY A 200 6.48 -9.09 22.34
CA GLY A 200 7.18 -9.75 21.23
C GLY A 200 6.68 -9.35 19.84
N LEU A 201 5.80 -8.35 19.74
CA LEU A 201 5.28 -7.82 18.47
C LEU A 201 5.96 -6.49 18.11
N SER A 202 6.11 -6.23 16.81
CA SER A 202 6.61 -4.96 16.27
C SER A 202 5.50 -3.91 16.16
N MET A 203 5.89 -2.65 15.96
CA MET A 203 4.93 -1.55 15.76
C MET A 203 4.03 -1.80 14.54
N GLU A 204 4.63 -2.30 13.46
CA GLU A 204 3.93 -2.59 12.20
C GLU A 204 2.88 -3.70 12.41
N GLN A 205 3.23 -4.76 13.15
CA GLN A 205 2.29 -5.84 13.50
C GLN A 205 1.11 -5.32 14.31
N TRP A 206 1.35 -4.44 15.30
CA TRP A 206 0.27 -3.81 16.06
C TRP A 206 -0.65 -2.98 15.19
N ILE A 207 -0.11 -2.24 14.22
CA ILE A 207 -0.93 -1.45 13.29
C ILE A 207 -1.81 -2.37 12.43
N PHE A 208 -1.25 -3.44 11.87
CA PHE A 208 -2.04 -4.40 11.08
C PHE A 208 -3.10 -5.12 11.92
N LEU A 209 -2.79 -5.48 13.18
CA LEU A 209 -3.76 -6.05 14.10
C LEU A 209 -4.91 -5.07 14.41
N MET A 210 -4.60 -3.80 14.67
CA MET A 210 -5.62 -2.78 14.91
C MET A 210 -6.53 -2.61 13.69
N ILE A 211 -5.98 -2.59 12.48
CA ILE A 211 -6.77 -2.53 11.24
C ILE A 211 -7.63 -3.79 11.08
N ALA A 212 -7.07 -4.97 11.35
CA ALA A 212 -7.82 -6.24 11.27
C ALA A 212 -9.01 -6.26 12.23
N VAL A 213 -8.84 -5.77 13.46
CA VAL A 213 -9.93 -5.63 14.44
C VAL A 213 -11.02 -4.70 13.91
N VAL A 214 -10.66 -3.54 13.35
CA VAL A 214 -11.62 -2.64 12.70
C VAL A 214 -12.36 -3.35 11.56
N CYS A 215 -11.68 -4.12 10.72
CA CYS A 215 -12.30 -4.90 9.65
C CYS A 215 -13.33 -5.91 10.16
N VAL A 216 -13.13 -6.56 11.31
CA VAL A 216 -14.11 -7.48 11.91
C VAL A 216 -15.39 -6.75 12.36
N PHE A 217 -15.27 -5.54 12.88
CA PHE A 217 -16.43 -4.80 13.39
C PHE A 217 -17.23 -4.05 12.31
N LEU A 218 -16.60 -3.68 11.18
CA LEU A 218 -17.24 -2.91 10.10
C LEU A 218 -18.53 -3.58 9.53
N PRO A 219 -18.56 -4.89 9.22
CA PRO A 219 -19.78 -5.56 8.74
C PRO A 219 -20.89 -5.60 9.79
N ASN A 220 -20.53 -5.80 11.06
CA ASN A 220 -21.49 -5.92 12.17
C ASN A 220 -22.25 -4.62 12.43
N MET A 221 -21.60 -3.46 12.26
CA MET A 221 -22.26 -2.16 12.40
C MET A 221 -23.33 -1.90 11.33
N LYS A 222 -23.12 -2.37 10.09
CA LYS A 222 -24.11 -2.23 9.02
C LYS A 222 -25.31 -3.18 9.17
N ARG A 223 -25.09 -4.38 9.72
CA ARG A 223 -26.17 -5.35 9.94
C ARG A 223 -27.16 -4.87 11.00
N LYS A 224 -26.68 -4.16 12.03
CA LYS A 224 -27.52 -3.58 13.09
C LYS A 224 -28.45 -2.45 12.60
N HIS A 225 -28.04 -1.67 11.61
CA HIS A 225 -28.90 -0.63 11.03
C HIS A 225 -30.08 -1.20 10.21
N ARG A 226 -29.88 -2.36 9.54
CA ARG A 226 -30.92 -3.00 8.74
C ARG A 226 -32.05 -3.65 9.55
N PHE A 227 -31.82 -3.92 10.83
CA PHE A 227 -32.83 -4.47 11.75
C PHE A 227 -33.66 -3.40 12.47
N ASN A 228 -33.24 -2.13 12.44
CA ASN A 228 -33.98 -1.02 13.05
C ASN A 228 -34.92 -0.30 12.07
N GLU A 229 -34.97 -0.73 10.80
CA GLU A 229 -35.82 -0.17 9.74
C GLU A 229 -36.89 -1.15 9.23
N SER A 230 -37.03 -2.32 9.89
CA SER A 230 -38.09 -3.32 9.67
C SER A 230 -39.07 -3.31 10.84
#